data_AF-A0A950SY58-F1
#
_entry.id   AF-A0A950SY58-F1
#
_cell.length_a   1.000
_cell.length_b   1.000
_cell.length_c   1.000
_cell.angle_alpha   90.00
_cell.angle_beta   90.00
_cell.angle_gamma   90.00
#
_symmetry.space_group_name_H-M   'P 1'
#
loop_
_entity.id
_entity.type
_entity.pdbx_description
1 polymer ?
#
loop_
_entity_poly.entity_id
_entity_poly.type
_entity_poly.pdbx_seq_one_letter_code
_entity_poly.pdbx_strand_id
1 'polypeptide(L)'
;MRDDIDPGFVNDNYWLLLPFHFSWDTNAAVEDAGLQKLPQGNGSAEKVVVKYPSDGGYSPGDTWDLYVGNDGRIEEMAYHHGGPPKLEVLATWADYKKAGPLLFSLDHRGTRNGDPLHLTFSNVAVKLVGSNTWMDAR
;
A
#
# COMPACT_ATOMS: atom_id res chain seq x y z
N MET A 1 24.64 -17.44 1.95
CA MET A 1 24.29 -16.01 1.94
C MET A 1 22.83 -15.93 1.57
N ARG A 2 21.93 -15.85 2.55
CA ARG A 2 20.61 -15.25 2.33
C ARG A 2 20.93 -13.78 2.46
N ASP A 3 21.19 -13.14 1.34
CA ASP A 3 21.60 -11.74 1.32
C ASP A 3 20.49 -10.93 2.00
N ASP A 4 20.86 -10.23 3.07
CA ASP A 4 19.94 -9.40 3.85
C ASP A 4 19.36 -8.34 2.91
N ILE A 5 18.12 -8.55 2.46
CA ILE A 5 17.39 -7.54 1.69
C ILE A 5 17.23 -6.35 2.63
N ASP A 6 17.69 -5.18 2.17
CA ASP A 6 17.60 -3.93 2.93
C ASP A 6 16.14 -3.71 3.40
N PRO A 7 15.89 -3.61 4.71
CA PRO A 7 14.53 -3.40 5.23
C PRO A 7 13.86 -2.13 4.68
N GLY A 8 14.63 -1.10 4.34
CA GLY A 8 14.17 0.09 3.63
C GLY A 8 13.69 -0.22 2.23
N PHE A 9 14.39 -1.07 1.47
CA PHE A 9 13.93 -1.51 0.15
C PHE A 9 12.60 -2.26 0.20
N VAL A 10 12.40 -3.10 1.23
CA VAL A 10 11.11 -3.79 1.42
C VAL A 10 10.01 -2.79 1.74
N ASN A 11 10.25 -1.85 2.65
CA ASN A 11 9.29 -0.80 2.98
C ASN A 11 8.90 0.02 1.74
N ASP A 12 9.87 0.42 0.92
CA ASP A 12 9.61 1.21 -0.29
C ASP A 12 8.80 0.44 -1.34
N ASN A 13 9.00 -0.88 -1.44
CA ASN A 13 8.19 -1.74 -2.30
C ASN A 13 6.73 -1.80 -1.83
N TYR A 14 6.50 -1.92 -0.53
CA TYR A 14 5.14 -1.92 0.01
C TYR A 14 4.44 -0.57 -0.24
N TRP A 15 5.15 0.56 -0.13
CA TRP A 15 4.57 1.86 -0.47
C TRP A 15 4.20 2.00 -1.96
N LEU A 16 5.06 1.57 -2.87
CA LEU A 16 4.83 1.76 -4.30
C LEU A 16 3.90 0.70 -4.93
N LEU A 17 3.98 -0.54 -4.45
CA LEU A 17 3.43 -1.73 -5.11
C LEU A 17 2.38 -2.46 -4.27
N LEU A 18 1.87 -1.88 -3.18
CA LEU A 18 0.94 -2.53 -2.25
C LEU A 18 -0.19 -3.32 -2.93
N PRO A 19 -0.94 -2.77 -3.92
CA PRO A 19 -2.05 -3.49 -4.53
C PRO A 19 -1.61 -4.77 -5.24
N PHE A 20 -0.40 -4.76 -5.82
CA PHE A 20 0.17 -5.93 -6.48
C PHE A 20 0.61 -7.00 -5.48
N HIS A 21 1.18 -6.60 -4.34
CA HIS A 21 1.48 -7.52 -3.26
C HIS A 21 0.21 -8.27 -2.84
N PHE A 22 -0.89 -7.56 -2.57
CA PHE A 22 -2.14 -8.20 -2.16
C PHE A 22 -2.82 -9.02 -3.25
N SER A 23 -2.68 -8.63 -4.52
CA SER A 23 -3.20 -9.41 -5.64
C SER A 23 -2.45 -10.72 -5.88
N TRP A 24 -1.19 -10.83 -5.45
CA TRP A 24 -0.35 -12.02 -5.69
C TRP A 24 -0.11 -12.85 -4.42
N ASP A 25 -0.30 -12.27 -3.25
CA ASP A 25 -0.16 -13.00 -2.00
C ASP A 25 -1.32 -13.97 -1.78
N THR A 26 -0.98 -15.17 -1.36
CA THR A 26 -1.95 -16.25 -1.08
C THR A 26 -2.08 -16.56 0.40
N ASN A 27 -1.28 -15.89 1.24
CA ASN A 27 -1.19 -16.16 2.67
C ASN A 27 -2.01 -15.16 3.52
N ALA A 28 -2.41 -14.02 2.94
CA ALA A 28 -3.20 -13.02 3.65
C ALA A 28 -4.70 -13.37 3.62
N ALA A 29 -5.38 -13.19 4.75
CA ALA A 29 -6.83 -13.16 4.79
C ALA A 29 -7.32 -11.80 4.32
N VAL A 30 -8.28 -11.79 3.39
CA VAL A 30 -8.89 -10.57 2.86
C VAL A 30 -10.37 -10.55 3.24
N GLU A 31 -10.81 -9.48 3.89
CA GLU A 31 -12.18 -9.27 4.33
C GLU A 31 -12.72 -7.96 3.74
N ASP A 32 -13.92 -8.01 3.18
CA ASP A 32 -14.71 -6.82 2.87
C ASP A 32 -15.51 -6.43 4.12
N ALA A 33 -15.13 -5.30 4.73
CA ALA A 33 -15.73 -4.74 5.94
C ALA A 33 -16.81 -3.68 5.63
N GLY A 34 -17.20 -3.56 4.35
CA GLY A 34 -18.23 -2.66 3.86
C GLY A 34 -17.88 -1.18 3.95
N LEU A 35 -18.89 -0.34 3.70
CA LEU A 35 -18.74 1.10 3.68
C LEU A 35 -18.38 1.66 5.07
N GLN A 36 -17.23 2.32 5.16
CA GLN A 36 -16.74 2.95 6.38
C GLN A 36 -16.39 4.43 6.14
N LYS A 37 -16.40 5.24 7.21
CA LYS A 37 -15.91 6.61 7.12
C LYS A 37 -14.41 6.63 6.87
N LEU A 38 -13.97 7.58 6.05
CA LEU A 38 -12.56 7.85 5.84
C LEU A 38 -11.90 8.34 7.15
N PRO A 39 -10.73 7.80 7.54
CA PRO A 39 -10.04 8.22 8.75
C PRO A 39 -9.52 9.67 8.75
N GLN A 40 -9.02 10.18 7.62
CA GLN A 40 -8.41 11.51 7.55
C GLN A 40 -9.32 12.57 6.91
N GLY A 41 -10.35 12.14 6.18
CA GLY A 41 -11.20 13.03 5.39
C GLY A 41 -12.67 13.06 5.78
N ASN A 42 -13.42 13.86 5.04
CA ASN A 42 -14.87 13.76 4.99
C ASN A 42 -15.24 12.74 3.92
N GLY A 43 -16.23 11.88 4.19
CA GLY A 43 -16.74 10.92 3.22
C GLY A 43 -16.72 9.49 3.75
N SER A 44 -16.91 8.55 2.84
CA SER A 44 -16.90 7.12 3.13
C SER A 44 -16.44 6.34 1.90
N ALA A 45 -15.80 5.21 2.14
CA ALA A 45 -15.24 4.33 1.13
C ALA A 45 -15.44 2.87 1.57
N GLU A 46 -15.42 1.93 0.63
CA GLU A 46 -15.49 0.51 0.97
C GLU A 46 -14.20 0.11 1.68
N LYS A 47 -14.31 -0.49 2.86
CA LYS A 47 -13.14 -0.90 3.64
C LYS A 47 -12.78 -2.35 3.33
N VAL A 48 -11.57 -2.57 2.83
CA VAL A 48 -10.99 -3.90 2.68
C VAL A 48 -9.91 -4.10 3.73
N VAL A 49 -9.99 -5.17 4.50
CA VAL A 49 -9.00 -5.53 5.53
C VAL A 49 -8.15 -6.66 4.98
N VAL A 50 -6.83 -6.46 4.94
CA VAL A 50 -5.84 -7.47 4.58
C VAL A 50 -5.04 -7.82 5.82
N LYS A 51 -5.15 -9.06 6.31
CA LYS A 51 -4.51 -9.50 7.54
C LYS A 51 -3.61 -10.71 7.30
N TYR A 52 -2.37 -10.61 7.76
CA TYR A 52 -1.43 -11.70 7.71
C TYR A 52 -1.55 -12.60 8.96
N PRO A 53 -1.27 -13.91 8.82
CA PRO A 53 -1.18 -14.82 9.95
C PRO A 53 -0.12 -14.36 10.95
N SER A 54 -0.36 -14.63 12.24
CA SER A 54 0.57 -14.28 13.31
C SER A 54 1.89 -15.05 13.28
N ASP A 55 1.91 -16.20 12.59
CA ASP A 55 3.06 -17.11 12.52
C ASP A 55 3.57 -17.23 11.08
N GLY A 56 4.88 -17.02 10.90
CA GLY A 56 5.57 -17.15 9.62
C GLY A 56 5.47 -15.92 8.70
N GLY A 57 6.15 -15.98 7.56
CA GLY A 57 6.21 -14.88 6.59
C GLY A 57 7.11 -13.72 7.01
N TYR A 58 7.12 -12.65 6.21
CA TYR A 58 7.90 -11.43 6.46
C TYR A 58 7.12 -10.38 7.30
N SER A 59 5.79 -10.49 7.32
CA SER A 59 4.88 -9.55 7.99
C SER A 59 3.92 -10.27 8.96
N PRO A 60 4.44 -11.01 9.95
CA PRO A 60 3.61 -11.80 10.85
C PRO A 60 2.65 -10.92 11.66
N GLY A 61 1.34 -11.17 11.52
CA GLY A 61 0.28 -10.48 12.25
C GLY A 61 -0.05 -9.07 11.77
N ASP A 62 0.67 -8.55 10.78
CA ASP A 62 0.42 -7.23 10.21
C ASP A 62 -0.98 -7.15 9.58
N THR A 63 -1.61 -5.98 9.70
CA THR A 63 -2.94 -5.73 9.12
C THR A 63 -2.95 -4.40 8.37
N TRP A 64 -3.51 -4.41 7.17
CA TRP A 64 -3.79 -3.22 6.37
C TRP A 64 -5.29 -3.01 6.26
N ASP A 65 -5.73 -1.81 6.61
CA ASP A 65 -7.06 -1.31 6.32
C ASP A 65 -6.96 -0.45 5.05
N LEU A 66 -7.60 -0.87 3.97
CA LEU A 66 -7.67 -0.12 2.72
C LEU A 66 -9.05 0.50 2.58
N TYR A 67 -9.09 1.80 2.32
CA TYR A 67 -10.32 2.52 2.04
C TYR A 67 -10.40 2.73 0.53
N VAL A 68 -11.26 1.98 -0.13
CA VAL A 68 -11.36 1.89 -1.59
C VAL A 68 -12.54 2.72 -2.09
N GLY A 69 -12.23 3.71 -2.92
CA GLY A 69 -13.22 4.58 -3.55
C GLY A 69 -14.04 3.84 -4.61
N ASN A 70 -15.11 4.50 -5.07
CA ASN A 70 -16.01 3.95 -6.10
C ASN A 70 -15.34 3.70 -7.46
N ASP A 71 -14.17 4.30 -7.70
CA ASP A 71 -13.35 4.07 -8.90
C ASP A 71 -12.38 2.88 -8.74
N GLY A 72 -12.46 2.15 -7.62
CA GLY A 72 -11.64 0.97 -7.32
C GLY A 72 -10.23 1.32 -6.85
N ARG A 73 -9.94 2.57 -6.51
CA ARG A 73 -8.62 3.02 -6.04
C ARG A 73 -8.61 3.16 -4.52
N ILE A 74 -7.45 2.91 -3.93
CA ILE A 74 -7.24 3.18 -2.51
C ILE A 74 -7.20 4.71 -2.35
N GLU A 75 -8.03 5.25 -1.48
CA GLU A 75 -8.03 6.67 -1.10
C GLU A 75 -7.18 6.89 0.15
N GLU A 76 -7.30 5.97 1.12
CA GLU A 76 -6.53 5.95 2.36
C GLU A 76 -6.14 4.53 2.76
N MET A 77 -5.04 4.42 3.49
CA MET A 77 -4.53 3.17 4.05
C MET A 77 -4.14 3.38 5.50
N ALA A 78 -4.55 2.44 6.36
CA ALA A 78 -4.04 2.33 7.71
C ALA A 78 -3.26 1.01 7.85
N TYR A 79 -2.06 1.08 8.43
CA TYR A 79 -1.23 -0.07 8.72
C TYR A 79 -1.12 -0.25 10.23
N HIS A 80 -1.41 -1.47 10.66
CA HIS A 80 -1.30 -1.94 12.03
C HIS A 80 -0.20 -2.97 12.09
N HIS A 81 0.84 -2.71 12.87
CA HIS A 81 1.93 -3.66 13.08
C HIS A 81 1.43 -4.88 13.87
N GLY A 82 1.94 -6.06 13.51
CA GLY A 82 1.67 -7.31 14.19
C GLY A 82 2.09 -7.32 15.66
N GLY A 83 1.47 -8.19 16.45
CA GLY A 83 1.62 -8.23 17.91
C GLY A 83 0.50 -7.46 18.61
N PRO A 84 0.76 -6.69 19.69
CA PRO A 84 -0.24 -5.82 20.30
C PRO A 84 -0.73 -4.80 19.26
N PRO A 85 -2.01 -4.87 18.81
CA PRO A 85 -2.47 -4.07 17.68
C PRO A 85 -2.25 -2.59 17.93
N LYS A 86 -1.36 -1.99 17.15
CA LYS A 86 -1.04 -0.58 17.21
C LYS A 86 -1.10 -0.02 15.80
N LEU A 87 -1.98 0.95 15.60
CA LEU A 87 -1.98 1.78 14.40
C LEU A 87 -0.62 2.47 14.30
N GLU A 88 0.17 2.09 13.31
CA GLU A 88 1.49 2.66 13.08
C GLU A 88 1.44 3.71 11.98
N VAL A 89 0.73 3.46 10.88
CA VAL A 89 0.63 4.42 9.77
C VAL A 89 -0.82 4.65 9.42
N LEU A 90 -1.15 5.90 9.15
CA LEU A 90 -2.36 6.28 8.45
C LEU A 90 -1.97 7.27 7.35
N ALA A 91 -2.25 6.95 6.09
CA ALA A 91 -1.83 7.77 4.96
C ALA A 91 -2.84 7.77 3.82
N THR A 92 -2.92 8.89 3.09
CA THR A 92 -3.62 8.97 1.82
C THR A 92 -2.88 8.18 0.74
N TRP A 93 -3.60 7.76 -0.28
CA TRP A 93 -3.07 7.18 -1.51
C TRP A 93 -3.50 8.08 -2.67
N ALA A 94 -2.61 8.98 -3.09
CA ALA A 94 -2.91 10.06 -4.01
C ALA A 94 -1.91 10.13 -5.19
N ASP A 95 -2.18 11.07 -6.11
CA ASP A 95 -1.38 11.30 -7.32
C ASP A 95 -1.24 10.03 -8.18
N TYR A 96 -2.39 9.41 -8.48
CA TYR A 96 -2.42 8.21 -9.32
C TYR A 96 -1.97 8.49 -10.75
N LYS A 97 -0.91 7.83 -11.20
CA LYS A 97 -0.32 7.98 -12.54
C LYS A 97 -0.12 6.65 -13.24
N LYS A 98 -0.22 6.66 -14.56
CA LYS A 98 0.01 5.46 -15.38
C LYS A 98 1.43 5.43 -15.92
N ALA A 99 2.13 4.32 -15.69
CA ALA A 99 3.36 3.98 -16.39
C ALA A 99 3.10 2.75 -17.27
N GLY A 100 2.79 2.98 -18.55
CA GLY A 100 2.29 1.94 -19.43
C GLY A 100 0.95 1.35 -18.96
N PRO A 101 0.83 0.02 -18.80
CA PRO A 101 -0.42 -0.60 -18.36
C PRO A 101 -0.64 -0.53 -16.84
N LEU A 102 0.38 -0.14 -16.07
CA LEU A 102 0.33 -0.13 -14.61
C LEU A 102 -0.06 1.25 -14.07
N LEU A 103 -0.85 1.25 -13.00
CA LEU A 103 -1.28 2.43 -12.27
C LEU A 103 -0.61 2.45 -10.90
N PHE A 104 -0.02 3.59 -10.53
CA PHE A 104 0.70 3.78 -9.27
C PHE A 104 0.14 4.99 -8.52
N SER A 105 0.06 4.90 -7.19
CA SER A 105 -0.10 6.06 -6.30
C SER A 105 1.30 6.59 -5.99
N LEU A 106 1.53 7.89 -6.14
CA LEU A 106 2.87 8.48 -6.02
C LEU A 106 3.02 9.52 -4.91
N ASP A 107 1.93 9.89 -4.22
CA ASP A 107 1.95 10.82 -3.09
C ASP A 107 1.13 10.26 -1.92
N HIS A 108 1.77 10.20 -0.75
CA HIS A 108 1.17 9.69 0.48
C HIS A 108 1.39 10.68 1.62
N ARG A 109 0.29 11.14 2.23
CA ARG A 109 0.30 12.09 3.34
C ARG A 109 -0.47 11.55 4.52
N GLY A 110 0.02 11.78 5.73
CA GLY A 110 -0.71 11.45 6.95
C GLY A 110 0.20 11.41 8.15
N THR A 111 0.16 10.30 8.90
CA THR A 111 0.96 10.15 10.12
C THR A 111 1.64 8.79 10.22
N ARG A 112 2.80 8.76 10.88
CA ARG A 112 3.47 7.55 11.36
C ARG A 112 3.73 7.68 12.86
N ASN A 113 3.17 6.78 13.67
CA ASN A 113 3.19 6.85 15.13
C ASN A 113 2.72 8.22 15.69
N GLY A 114 1.81 8.89 14.97
CA GLY A 114 1.31 10.22 15.31
C GLY A 114 2.12 11.41 14.75
N ASP A 115 3.34 11.18 14.27
CA ASP A 115 4.16 12.22 13.65
C ASP A 115 3.78 12.41 12.17
N PRO A 116 3.85 13.64 11.61
CA PRO A 116 3.55 13.88 10.21
C PRO A 116 4.39 13.04 9.25
N LEU A 117 3.73 12.43 8.27
CA LEU A 117 4.32 11.65 7.19
C LEU A 117 3.99 12.31 5.85
N HIS A 118 5.02 12.47 5.01
CA HIS A 118 4.84 12.75 3.58
C HIS A 118 5.87 11.93 2.79
N LEU A 119 5.38 11.02 1.96
CA LEU A 119 6.19 10.18 1.08
C LEU A 119 5.80 10.46 -0.37
N THR A 120 6.79 10.63 -1.23
CA THR A 120 6.58 10.85 -2.66
C THR A 120 7.51 9.99 -3.49
N PHE A 121 7.02 9.53 -4.62
CA PHE A 121 7.81 8.84 -5.63
C PHE A 121 8.00 9.74 -6.85
N SER A 122 9.23 9.80 -7.36
CA SER A 122 9.59 10.53 -8.56
C SER A 122 10.33 9.61 -9.53
N ASN A 123 10.29 9.95 -10.83
CA ASN A 123 10.95 9.18 -11.89
C ASN A 123 10.54 7.69 -11.93
N VAL A 124 9.26 7.40 -11.62
CA VAL A 124 8.71 6.05 -11.76
C VAL A 124 8.51 5.76 -13.24
N ALA A 125 9.06 4.66 -13.71
CA ALA A 125 8.91 4.21 -15.09
C ALA A 125 8.85 2.68 -15.17
N VAL A 126 8.16 2.17 -16.19
CA VAL A 126 8.04 0.73 -16.45
C VAL A 126 8.65 0.41 -17.81
N LYS A 127 9.38 -0.70 -17.88
CA LYS A 127 9.87 -1.29 -19.13
C LYS A 127 9.25 -2.66 -19.32
N LEU A 128 8.41 -2.80 -20.33
CA LEU A 128 7.77 -4.07 -20.66
C LEU A 128 8.81 -5.06 -21.21
N VAL A 129 8.59 -6.36 -20.95
CA VAL A 129 9.42 -7.43 -21.50
C VAL A 129 9.43 -7.33 -23.02
N GLY A 130 10.64 -7.34 -23.61
CA GLY A 130 10.84 -7.17 -25.05
C GLY A 130 10.85 -5.72 -25.56
N SER A 131 10.55 -4.73 -24.72
CA SER A 131 10.70 -3.32 -25.08
C SER A 131 12.14 -2.84 -24.92
N ASN A 132 12.55 -1.83 -25.69
CA ASN A 132 13.78 -1.07 -25.47
C ASN A 132 13.54 0.33 -24.88
N THR A 133 12.27 0.72 -24.70
CA THR A 133 11.88 2.03 -24.17
C THR A 133 11.28 1.90 -22.78
N TRP A 134 11.60 2.89 -21.93
CA TRP A 134 10.94 3.11 -20.64
C TRP A 134 9.68 3.94 -20.85
N MET A 135 8.64 3.66 -20.07
CA MET A 135 7.39 4.39 -20.06
C MET A 135 7.26 5.08 -18.70
N ASP A 136 7.41 6.40 -18.68
CA ASP A 136 7.32 7.18 -17.44
C ASP A 136 5.88 7.24 -16.92
N ALA A 137 5.74 7.31 -15.59
CA ALA A 137 4.48 7.53 -14.91
C ALA A 137 3.99 8.97 -15.16
N ARG A 138 2.81 9.10 -15.76
CA ARG A 138 2.17 10.37 -16.09
C ARG A 138 0.67 10.36 -15.83
#